data_AF-A0AAN6Y7C6-F1
#
_entry.id   AF-A0AAN6Y7C6-F1
#
_cell.length_a   1.000
_cell.length_b   1.000
_cell.length_c   1.000
_cell.angle_alpha   90.00
_cell.angle_beta   90.00
_cell.angle_gamma   90.00
#
_symmetry.space_group_name_H-M   'P 1'
#
loop_
_entity.id
_entity.type
_entity.pdbx_description
1 polymer ?
#
loop_
_entity_poly.entity_id
_entity_poly.type
_entity_poly.pdbx_seq_one_letter_code
_entity_poly.pdbx_strand_id
1 'polypeptide(L)'
;MHASFFTFLAAALATTAAAMPGTVLHQIKAVRGLANTTPNPIVARQGNIDWVGGKCGGNSGFVCESGKCCSQYGFCGVGAEYCGGGGNNGGGNNGGGSGCNKRTFVGDGSTGAGWPAESQWASFDTIWNANLHNLGISCTWMGQANNSPTEIAQLRSAVLSISQQSGVDARFILAVIMQESNGCVRVHTTNNGVTNPGLMQDHNGSFSCYGVNPCPESYIIGMIRSGTMGTAHGEGLQQILNRIGGSGAQKTYRAARVYNSGSIHSSGDLSHPNGATGSYASDIANRLTGCTYD
;
A
#
# COMPACT_ATOMS: atom_id res chain seq x y z
N MET A 1 11.11 69.61 -14.22
CA MET A 1 9.69 69.96 -14.02
C MET A 1 8.83 69.00 -14.82
N HIS A 2 8.02 68.21 -14.10
CA HIS A 2 6.78 67.50 -14.47
C HIS A 2 6.79 66.03 -14.09
N ALA A 3 5.99 65.77 -13.06
CA ALA A 3 5.58 64.47 -12.57
C ALA A 3 4.55 63.83 -13.53
N SER A 4 4.45 62.50 -13.51
CA SER A 4 3.16 61.84 -13.63
C SER A 4 3.22 60.44 -13.02
N PHE A 5 2.42 60.29 -11.97
CA PHE A 5 2.05 59.04 -11.32
C PHE A 5 1.14 58.24 -12.24
N PHE A 6 1.34 56.92 -12.35
CA PHE A 6 0.22 56.00 -12.62
C PHE A 6 0.32 54.76 -11.73
N THR A 7 -0.78 54.58 -11.03
CA THR A 7 -1.14 53.63 -9.98
C THR A 7 -1.31 52.20 -10.48
N PHE A 8 -0.93 51.26 -9.62
CA PHE A 8 -1.24 49.83 -9.71
C PHE A 8 -2.76 49.60 -9.66
N LEU A 9 -3.30 48.86 -10.63
CA LEU A 9 -4.66 48.30 -10.57
C LEU A 9 -4.56 46.81 -10.26
N ALA A 10 -4.96 46.43 -9.05
CA ALA A 10 -5.14 45.05 -8.62
C ALA A 10 -6.45 44.50 -9.21
N ALA A 11 -6.38 43.41 -9.96
CA ALA A 11 -7.57 42.66 -10.40
C ALA A 11 -7.92 41.61 -9.32
N ALA A 12 -8.92 41.91 -8.50
CA ALA A 12 -9.58 40.94 -7.65
C ALA A 12 -10.67 40.22 -8.46
N LEU A 13 -10.50 38.92 -8.71
CA LEU A 13 -11.58 38.06 -9.21
C LEU A 13 -12.33 37.49 -8.00
N ALA A 14 -13.51 38.07 -7.74
CA ALA A 14 -14.47 37.58 -6.77
C ALA A 14 -15.11 36.28 -7.27
N THR A 15 -15.06 35.24 -6.45
CA THR A 15 -15.81 33.99 -6.63
C THR A 15 -17.27 34.22 -6.21
N THR A 16 -18.20 34.11 -7.16
CA THR A 16 -19.63 34.07 -6.87
C THR A 16 -20.02 32.66 -6.42
N ALA A 17 -20.39 32.51 -5.15
CA ALA A 17 -21.10 31.35 -4.65
C ALA A 17 -22.55 31.39 -5.16
N ALA A 18 -22.92 30.47 -6.04
CA ALA A 18 -24.30 30.25 -6.43
C ALA A 18 -24.98 29.32 -5.41
N ALA A 19 -25.98 29.86 -4.71
CA ALA A 19 -26.89 29.09 -3.86
C ALA A 19 -27.83 28.25 -4.73
N MET A 20 -27.99 26.96 -4.39
CA MET A 20 -29.02 26.10 -4.98
C MET A 20 -30.31 26.19 -4.15
N PRO A 21 -31.49 26.32 -4.79
CA PRO A 21 -32.77 26.37 -4.09
C PRO A 21 -33.21 24.97 -3.64
N GLY A 22 -33.71 24.89 -2.40
CA GLY A 22 -34.34 23.71 -1.83
C GLY A 22 -35.81 23.52 -2.24
N THR A 23 -36.42 22.51 -1.60
CA THR A 23 -37.77 21.90 -1.74
C THR A 23 -37.78 20.68 -2.68
N VAL A 24 -38.34 19.51 -2.33
CA VAL A 24 -39.61 19.23 -1.63
C VAL A 24 -39.52 17.93 -0.80
N LEU A 25 -39.97 17.98 0.45
CA LEU A 25 -40.31 16.80 1.28
C LEU A 25 -41.53 16.08 0.69
N HIS A 26 -41.40 14.80 0.36
CA HIS A 26 -42.55 13.91 0.23
C HIS A 26 -42.85 13.26 1.59
N GLN A 27 -43.97 13.66 2.17
CA GLN A 27 -44.61 13.08 3.35
C GLN A 27 -45.17 11.69 3.01
N ILE A 28 -44.62 10.63 3.59
CA ILE A 28 -45.32 9.34 3.66
C ILE A 28 -46.00 9.23 5.01
N LYS A 29 -47.34 9.24 4.95
CA LYS A 29 -48.26 9.05 6.07
C LYS A 29 -47.94 7.75 6.82
N ALA A 30 -47.92 7.87 8.14
CA ALA A 30 -47.91 6.74 9.07
C ALA A 30 -49.13 5.84 8.85
N VAL A 31 -48.90 4.54 8.69
CA VAL A 31 -49.90 3.50 8.95
C VAL A 31 -49.46 2.80 10.24
N ARG A 32 -50.16 3.08 11.34
CA ARG A 32 -50.15 2.25 12.54
C ARG A 32 -51.28 1.24 12.43
N GLY A 33 -50.98 -0.04 12.61
CA GLY A 33 -52.01 -1.02 12.93
C GLY A 33 -51.73 -2.48 12.56
N LEU A 34 -51.06 -3.18 13.47
CA LEU A 34 -51.31 -4.59 13.86
C LEU A 34 -51.05 -5.71 12.83
N ALA A 35 -49.91 -6.39 13.00
CA ALA A 35 -49.90 -7.84 13.22
C ALA A 35 -48.56 -8.27 13.83
N ASN A 36 -48.66 -8.75 15.06
CA ASN A 36 -47.64 -9.49 15.79
C ASN A 36 -47.39 -10.82 15.08
N THR A 37 -46.26 -10.96 14.39
CA THR A 37 -45.68 -12.27 14.07
C THR A 37 -44.23 -12.25 14.49
N THR A 38 -43.94 -12.93 15.59
CA THR A 38 -42.60 -13.40 15.93
C THR A 38 -42.00 -14.10 14.70
N PRO A 39 -40.80 -13.76 14.23
CA PRO A 39 -40.12 -14.62 13.28
C PRO A 39 -39.65 -15.85 14.07
N ASN A 40 -40.44 -16.92 14.02
CA ASN A 40 -39.95 -18.26 14.33
C ASN A 40 -38.75 -18.52 13.39
N PRO A 41 -37.63 -19.08 13.88
CA PRO A 41 -36.37 -19.05 13.16
C PRO A 41 -36.50 -19.95 11.94
N ILE A 42 -36.52 -19.33 10.77
CA ILE A 42 -36.22 -20.03 9.52
C ILE A 42 -34.74 -20.44 9.61
N VAL A 43 -34.54 -21.67 10.06
CA VAL A 43 -33.32 -22.43 9.86
C VAL A 43 -33.14 -22.63 8.36
N ALA A 44 -32.64 -21.59 7.68
CA ALA A 44 -32.03 -21.73 6.38
C ALA A 44 -30.63 -22.31 6.63
N ARG A 45 -30.38 -23.50 6.09
CA ARG A 45 -29.08 -24.18 6.11
C ARG A 45 -27.96 -23.19 5.76
N GLN A 46 -27.16 -22.79 6.75
CA GLN A 46 -25.90 -22.07 6.55
C GLN A 46 -24.88 -23.03 5.94
N GLY A 47 -25.01 -23.29 4.64
CA GLY A 47 -23.97 -23.91 3.85
C GLY A 47 -23.06 -22.81 3.30
N ASN A 48 -21.81 -22.80 3.75
CA ASN A 48 -20.71 -22.07 3.14
C ASN A 48 -20.86 -20.53 3.00
N ILE A 49 -21.23 -19.80 4.05
CA ILE A 49 -21.11 -18.34 4.07
C ILE A 49 -20.11 -17.94 5.15
N ASP A 50 -19.04 -17.23 4.78
CA ASP A 50 -18.02 -16.74 5.72
C ASP A 50 -18.35 -15.30 6.17
N TRP A 51 -18.83 -15.18 7.41
CA TRP A 51 -19.22 -13.92 8.03
C TRP A 51 -18.07 -13.23 8.77
N VAL A 52 -16.96 -13.93 9.03
CA VAL A 52 -15.94 -13.51 10.02
C VAL A 52 -14.55 -13.40 9.41
N GLY A 53 -14.19 -14.27 8.47
CA GLY A 53 -12.87 -14.32 7.84
C GLY A 53 -12.78 -13.58 6.50
N GLY A 54 -13.93 -13.19 5.92
CA GLY A 54 -14.00 -12.51 4.64
C GLY A 54 -13.40 -13.31 3.48
N LYS A 55 -13.27 -14.64 3.60
CA LYS A 55 -12.75 -15.52 2.56
C LYS A 55 -13.89 -16.14 1.75
N CYS A 56 -13.64 -16.37 0.47
CA CYS A 56 -14.60 -16.97 -0.44
C CYS A 56 -13.89 -17.71 -1.58
N GLY A 57 -14.61 -18.59 -2.27
CA GLY A 57 -14.09 -19.34 -3.42
C GLY A 57 -13.01 -20.39 -3.07
N GLY A 58 -12.51 -21.08 -4.10
CA GLY A 58 -11.53 -22.16 -3.97
C GLY A 58 -12.00 -23.39 -3.18
N ASN A 59 -11.07 -24.19 -2.64
CA ASN A 59 -11.34 -25.37 -1.80
C ASN A 59 -12.07 -25.05 -0.48
N SER A 60 -12.14 -23.77 -0.11
CA SER A 60 -12.85 -23.33 1.09
C SER A 60 -14.37 -23.42 0.92
N GLY A 61 -14.86 -23.36 -0.32
CA GLY A 61 -16.28 -23.46 -0.66
C GLY A 61 -17.14 -22.27 -0.22
N PHE A 62 -16.58 -21.29 0.50
CA PHE A 62 -17.31 -20.15 1.06
C PHE A 62 -17.79 -19.16 0.00
N VAL A 63 -18.98 -18.62 0.21
CA VAL A 63 -19.63 -17.58 -0.57
C VAL A 63 -19.72 -16.33 0.31
N CYS A 64 -19.59 -15.16 -0.32
CA CYS A 64 -19.69 -13.90 0.40
C CYS A 64 -21.11 -13.62 0.90
N GLU A 65 -21.18 -12.85 1.98
CA GLU A 65 -22.42 -12.26 2.48
C GLU A 65 -23.19 -11.54 1.35
N SER A 66 -24.51 -11.53 1.46
CA SER A 66 -25.39 -10.87 0.48
C SER A 66 -24.97 -9.41 0.27
N GLY A 67 -24.83 -9.01 -1.00
CA GLY A 67 -24.37 -7.68 -1.40
C GLY A 67 -22.85 -7.51 -1.49
N LYS A 68 -22.06 -8.55 -1.19
CA LYS A 68 -20.61 -8.58 -1.39
C LYS A 68 -20.22 -9.54 -2.51
N CYS A 69 -19.15 -9.22 -3.21
CA CYS A 69 -18.59 -10.04 -4.27
C CYS A 69 -17.33 -10.75 -3.78
N CYS A 70 -17.12 -11.95 -4.31
CA CYS A 70 -15.87 -12.64 -4.15
C CYS A 70 -14.89 -12.12 -5.18
N SER A 71 -13.87 -11.39 -4.72
CA SER A 71 -12.75 -11.05 -5.59
C SER A 71 -12.12 -12.32 -6.16
N GLN A 72 -11.44 -12.20 -7.30
CA GLN A 72 -10.67 -13.31 -7.91
C GLN A 72 -9.59 -13.89 -6.96
N TYR A 73 -9.29 -13.20 -5.86
CA TYR A 73 -8.30 -13.58 -4.85
C TYR A 73 -8.92 -14.28 -3.64
N GLY A 74 -10.22 -14.58 -3.69
CA GLY A 74 -10.90 -15.34 -2.66
C GLY A 74 -11.23 -14.53 -1.40
N PHE A 75 -11.49 -13.22 -1.57
CA PHE A 75 -11.93 -12.35 -0.49
C PHE A 75 -13.21 -11.60 -0.81
N CYS A 76 -14.05 -11.43 0.20
CA CYS A 76 -15.34 -10.76 0.14
C CYS A 76 -15.22 -9.25 0.33
N GLY A 77 -15.91 -8.49 -0.52
CA GLY A 77 -16.01 -7.05 -0.38
C GLY A 77 -17.00 -6.41 -1.36
N VAL A 78 -17.07 -5.09 -1.37
CA VAL A 78 -17.93 -4.29 -2.27
C VAL A 78 -17.06 -3.41 -3.16
N GLY A 79 -17.55 -3.06 -4.36
CA GLY A 79 -16.80 -2.24 -5.31
C GLY A 79 -16.19 -3.05 -6.46
N ALA A 80 -15.65 -2.35 -7.46
CA ALA A 80 -15.19 -2.96 -8.71
C ALA A 80 -14.02 -3.95 -8.52
N GLU A 81 -13.23 -3.77 -7.46
CA GLU A 81 -12.09 -4.61 -7.09
C GLU A 81 -12.54 -6.01 -6.62
N TYR A 82 -13.75 -6.09 -6.07
CA TYR A 82 -14.37 -7.33 -5.62
C TYR A 82 -15.39 -7.87 -6.63
N CYS A 83 -16.09 -6.98 -7.34
CA CYS A 83 -17.22 -7.29 -8.21
C CYS A 83 -16.91 -7.24 -9.71
N GLY A 84 -15.74 -6.75 -10.11
CA GLY A 84 -15.38 -6.44 -11.50
C GLY A 84 -14.68 -7.57 -12.27
N GLY A 85 -14.40 -8.71 -11.62
CA GLY A 85 -13.99 -9.94 -12.28
C GLY A 85 -15.19 -10.86 -12.42
N GLY A 86 -15.65 -11.09 -13.64
CA GLY A 86 -16.84 -11.91 -13.93
C GLY A 86 -16.82 -13.24 -13.19
N GLY A 87 -17.93 -13.55 -12.53
CA GLY A 87 -18.15 -14.85 -11.94
C GLY A 87 -18.03 -15.94 -13.00
N ASN A 88 -17.10 -16.86 -12.79
CA ASN A 88 -17.26 -18.23 -13.21
C ASN A 88 -16.46 -19.15 -12.28
N ASN A 89 -17.19 -20.11 -11.70
CA ASN A 89 -16.64 -21.29 -11.06
C ASN A 89 -15.85 -22.09 -12.09
N GLY A 90 -14.60 -22.43 -11.76
CA GLY A 90 -13.82 -23.47 -12.43
C GLY A 90 -12.76 -22.97 -13.40
N GLY A 91 -11.50 -23.31 -13.11
CA GLY A 91 -10.37 -23.14 -14.03
C GLY A 91 -9.23 -22.38 -13.37
N GLY A 92 -8.26 -23.13 -12.81
CA GLY A 92 -7.18 -22.58 -12.01
C GLY A 92 -6.32 -21.53 -12.73
N ASN A 93 -5.86 -20.57 -11.95
CA ASN A 93 -4.55 -19.98 -12.14
C ASN A 93 -3.92 -19.82 -10.75
N ASN A 94 -2.74 -20.42 -10.61
CA ASN A 94 -1.90 -20.38 -9.42
C ASN A 94 -1.49 -18.93 -9.12
N GLY A 95 -2.28 -18.24 -8.29
CA GLY A 95 -1.92 -16.94 -7.70
C GLY A 95 -1.36 -17.07 -6.29
N GLY A 96 -0.94 -18.27 -5.87
CA GLY A 96 -0.09 -18.42 -4.69
C GLY A 96 1.24 -17.78 -4.99
N GLY A 97 1.71 -16.87 -4.11
CA GLY A 97 3.04 -16.29 -4.21
C GLY A 97 4.03 -17.39 -4.58
N SER A 98 4.71 -17.22 -5.71
CA SER A 98 5.75 -18.16 -6.07
C SER A 98 6.83 -17.97 -5.01
N GLY A 99 6.93 -18.91 -4.06
CA GLY A 99 8.09 -19.05 -3.21
C GLY A 99 9.29 -19.07 -4.15
N CYS A 100 9.98 -17.94 -4.24
CA CYS A 100 10.99 -17.75 -5.24
C CYS A 100 12.33 -18.12 -4.62
N ASN A 101 13.21 -18.74 -5.40
CA ASN A 101 14.58 -18.95 -4.97
C ASN A 101 15.27 -17.60 -4.89
N LYS A 102 15.33 -17.04 -3.67
CA LYS A 102 15.96 -15.74 -3.38
C LYS A 102 17.36 -15.72 -3.98
N ARG A 103 17.60 -14.80 -4.92
CA ARG A 103 18.93 -14.57 -5.48
C ARG A 103 19.65 -13.50 -4.68
N THR A 104 20.87 -13.80 -4.28
CA THR A 104 21.80 -12.78 -3.80
C THR A 104 22.46 -12.14 -5.01
N PHE A 105 22.36 -10.82 -5.11
CA PHE A 105 23.04 -10.04 -6.13
C PHE A 105 24.21 -9.28 -5.49
N VAL A 106 25.33 -9.21 -6.21
CA VAL A 106 26.56 -8.54 -5.79
C VAL A 106 26.90 -7.49 -6.86
N GLY A 107 27.65 -6.46 -6.48
CA GLY A 107 28.09 -5.41 -7.40
C GLY A 107 27.13 -4.23 -7.42
N ASP A 108 27.14 -3.48 -8.53
CA ASP A 108 26.70 -2.09 -8.58
C ASP A 108 25.22 -1.88 -8.90
N GLY A 109 24.43 -2.96 -8.98
CA GLY A 109 23.03 -2.91 -9.39
C GLY A 109 22.80 -2.95 -10.89
N SER A 110 23.85 -3.01 -11.71
CA SER A 110 23.69 -3.05 -13.17
C SER A 110 23.26 -4.43 -13.66
N THR A 111 22.62 -4.46 -14.83
CA THR A 111 22.31 -5.71 -15.54
C THR A 111 23.58 -6.46 -15.94
N GLY A 112 24.68 -5.75 -16.19
CA GLY A 112 26.01 -6.35 -16.41
C GLY A 112 26.53 -7.12 -15.20
N ALA A 113 26.17 -6.70 -13.98
CA ALA A 113 26.44 -7.43 -12.74
C ALA A 113 25.37 -8.51 -12.42
N GLY A 114 24.44 -8.79 -13.35
CA GLY A 114 23.42 -9.84 -13.22
C GLY A 114 22.14 -9.41 -12.49
N TRP A 115 21.98 -8.11 -12.18
CA TRP A 115 20.76 -7.60 -11.56
C TRP A 115 19.60 -7.54 -12.57
N PRO A 116 18.33 -7.71 -12.15
CA PRO A 116 17.21 -7.69 -13.07
C PRO A 116 17.03 -6.31 -13.73
N ALA A 117 16.76 -6.28 -15.03
CA ALA A 117 16.31 -5.08 -15.73
C ALA A 117 14.87 -4.72 -15.35
N GLU A 118 14.43 -3.48 -15.60
CA GLU A 118 13.04 -3.05 -15.34
C GLU A 118 12.01 -3.87 -16.13
N SER A 119 12.39 -4.35 -17.32
CA SER A 119 11.56 -5.24 -18.15
C SER A 119 11.34 -6.62 -17.54
N GLN A 120 12.15 -7.01 -16.56
CA GLN A 120 12.00 -8.26 -15.81
C GLN A 120 11.21 -8.05 -14.52
N TRP A 121 10.86 -6.81 -14.17
CA TRP A 121 10.00 -6.55 -13.03
C TRP A 121 8.58 -7.01 -13.33
N ALA A 122 7.96 -7.64 -12.34
CA ALA A 122 6.55 -7.96 -12.39
C ALA A 122 5.70 -6.67 -12.41
N SER A 123 4.44 -6.81 -12.81
CA SER A 123 3.48 -5.70 -12.71
C SER A 123 3.19 -5.37 -11.24
N PHE A 124 2.69 -4.15 -10.98
CA PHE A 124 2.24 -3.78 -9.63
C PHE A 124 1.21 -4.76 -9.09
N ASP A 125 0.19 -5.11 -9.89
CA ASP A 125 -0.85 -6.04 -9.44
C ASP A 125 -0.29 -7.44 -9.18
N THR A 126 0.68 -7.90 -9.98
CA THR A 126 1.36 -9.18 -9.71
C THR A 126 2.07 -9.18 -8.36
N ILE A 127 2.85 -8.13 -8.06
CA ILE A 127 3.56 -8.01 -6.78
C ILE A 127 2.56 -7.86 -5.62
N TRP A 128 1.54 -7.03 -5.79
CA TRP A 128 0.50 -6.80 -4.80
C TRP A 128 -0.22 -8.10 -4.43
N ASN A 129 -0.70 -8.83 -5.44
CA ASN A 129 -1.44 -10.07 -5.24
C ASN A 129 -0.60 -11.15 -4.58
N ALA A 130 0.69 -11.25 -4.94
CA ALA A 130 1.60 -12.18 -4.31
C ALA A 130 1.76 -11.90 -2.80
N ASN A 131 1.70 -10.63 -2.38
CA ASN A 131 1.87 -10.22 -0.98
C ASN A 131 0.56 -10.13 -0.18
N LEU A 132 -0.62 -10.37 -0.77
CA LEU A 132 -1.90 -10.22 -0.08
C LEU A 132 -2.02 -11.08 1.18
N HIS A 133 -1.48 -12.30 1.14
CA HIS A 133 -1.43 -13.16 2.32
C HIS A 133 -0.64 -12.50 3.45
N ASN A 134 0.59 -12.07 3.14
CA ASN A 134 1.53 -11.50 4.10
C ASN A 134 0.97 -10.19 4.67
N LEU A 135 0.40 -9.33 3.81
CA LEU A 135 -0.31 -8.12 4.24
C LEU A 135 -1.41 -8.42 5.26
N GLY A 136 -2.17 -9.50 5.07
CA GLY A 136 -3.24 -9.93 5.97
C GLY A 136 -2.78 -10.55 7.29
N ILE A 137 -1.52 -10.96 7.42
CA ILE A 137 -0.98 -11.57 8.66
C ILE A 137 0.23 -10.82 9.26
N SER A 138 0.59 -9.70 8.64
CA SER A 138 1.85 -8.96 8.82
C SER A 138 2.16 -8.51 10.26
N CYS A 139 1.14 -8.36 11.10
CA CYS A 139 1.29 -7.86 12.47
C CYS A 139 1.32 -8.98 13.54
N THR A 140 1.05 -10.23 13.14
CA THR A 140 0.89 -11.38 14.05
C THR A 140 2.10 -11.58 14.96
N TRP A 141 3.31 -11.46 14.43
CA TRP A 141 4.55 -11.71 15.15
C TRP A 141 4.80 -10.71 16.30
N MET A 142 4.18 -9.53 16.25
CA MET A 142 4.21 -8.52 17.33
C MET A 142 3.04 -8.63 18.31
N GLY A 143 2.12 -9.57 18.13
CA GLY A 143 0.88 -9.64 18.91
C GLY A 143 -0.07 -8.45 18.67
N GLN A 144 0.14 -7.69 17.58
CA GLN A 144 -0.74 -6.60 17.17
C GLN A 144 -1.89 -7.16 16.31
N ALA A 145 -3.00 -6.42 16.24
CA ALA A 145 -4.08 -6.78 15.32
C ALA A 145 -3.58 -6.75 13.87
N ASN A 146 -3.86 -7.82 13.13
CA ASN A 146 -3.57 -7.86 11.70
C ASN A 146 -4.36 -6.82 10.92
N ASN A 147 -3.85 -6.47 9.73
CA ASN A 147 -4.50 -5.51 8.86
C ASN A 147 -5.91 -6.02 8.49
N SER A 148 -6.92 -5.16 8.67
CA SER A 148 -8.26 -5.44 8.17
C SER A 148 -8.30 -5.35 6.64
N PRO A 149 -9.30 -5.94 5.96
CA PRO A 149 -9.48 -5.77 4.52
C PRO A 149 -9.56 -4.30 4.08
N THR A 150 -10.19 -3.44 4.90
CA THR A 150 -10.26 -2.00 4.66
C THR A 150 -8.88 -1.35 4.69
N GLU A 151 -8.04 -1.69 5.68
CA GLU A 151 -6.68 -1.15 5.80
C GLU A 151 -5.79 -1.61 4.65
N ILE A 152 -5.94 -2.85 4.18
CA ILE A 152 -5.22 -3.37 3.01
C ILE A 152 -5.63 -2.59 1.74
N ALA A 153 -6.92 -2.32 1.55
CA ALA A 153 -7.41 -1.54 0.42
C ALA A 153 -6.93 -0.07 0.47
N GLN A 154 -6.92 0.53 1.67
CA GLN A 154 -6.38 1.88 1.91
C GLN A 154 -4.87 1.94 1.66
N LEU A 155 -4.12 0.93 2.10
CA LEU A 155 -2.68 0.80 1.83
C LEU A 155 -2.43 0.77 0.32
N ARG A 156 -3.18 -0.03 -0.45
CA ARG A 156 -3.07 -0.10 -1.92
C ARG A 156 -3.28 1.27 -2.56
N SER A 157 -4.37 1.93 -2.16
CA SER A 157 -4.77 3.22 -2.70
C SER A 157 -3.73 4.31 -2.37
N ALA A 158 -3.20 4.29 -1.16
CA ALA A 158 -2.14 5.19 -0.73
C ALA A 158 -0.86 4.98 -1.54
N VAL A 159 -0.42 3.74 -1.76
CA VAL A 159 0.77 3.44 -2.60
C VAL A 159 0.61 4.02 -4.01
N LEU A 160 -0.52 3.77 -4.67
CA LEU A 160 -0.77 4.27 -6.03
C LEU A 160 -0.86 5.80 -6.08
N SER A 161 -1.56 6.41 -5.13
CA SER A 161 -1.69 7.88 -5.05
C SER A 161 -0.36 8.57 -4.80
N ILE A 162 0.45 8.05 -3.88
CA ILE A 162 1.76 8.62 -3.55
C ILE A 162 2.77 8.36 -4.67
N SER A 163 2.69 7.22 -5.37
CA SER A 163 3.45 6.98 -6.60
C SER A 163 3.19 8.06 -7.63
N GLN A 164 1.91 8.37 -7.89
CA GLN A 164 1.53 9.42 -8.83
C GLN A 164 2.03 10.80 -8.40
N GLN A 165 1.94 11.15 -7.11
CA GLN A 165 2.36 12.45 -6.59
C GLN A 165 3.89 12.63 -6.60
N SER A 166 4.63 11.57 -6.31
CA SER A 166 6.08 11.62 -6.12
C SER A 166 6.88 11.32 -7.39
N GLY A 167 6.26 10.63 -8.36
CA GLY A 167 6.96 10.06 -9.52
C GLY A 167 7.78 8.81 -9.20
N VAL A 168 7.74 8.30 -7.95
CA VAL A 168 8.38 7.04 -7.56
C VAL A 168 7.52 5.87 -8.02
N ASP A 169 8.11 4.84 -8.62
CA ASP A 169 7.38 3.66 -9.10
C ASP A 169 6.64 2.95 -7.95
N ALA A 170 5.34 2.72 -8.12
CA ALA A 170 4.49 2.07 -7.12
C ALA A 170 5.00 0.68 -6.70
N ARG A 171 5.64 -0.06 -7.62
CA ARG A 171 6.25 -1.36 -7.34
C ARG A 171 7.40 -1.23 -6.36
N PHE A 172 8.20 -0.18 -6.51
CA PHE A 172 9.32 0.08 -5.61
C PHE A 172 8.83 0.52 -4.23
N ILE A 173 7.82 1.39 -4.16
CA ILE A 173 7.19 1.78 -2.88
C ILE A 173 6.68 0.53 -2.14
N LEU A 174 5.93 -0.34 -2.83
CA LEU A 174 5.43 -1.58 -2.24
C LEU A 174 6.56 -2.51 -1.80
N ALA A 175 7.61 -2.68 -2.62
CA ALA A 175 8.76 -3.51 -2.27
C ALA A 175 9.44 -3.03 -0.98
N VAL A 176 9.58 -1.71 -0.80
CA VAL A 176 10.13 -1.12 0.44
C VAL A 176 9.18 -1.34 1.62
N ILE A 177 7.87 -1.12 1.47
CA ILE A 177 6.89 -1.43 2.54
C ILE A 177 7.01 -2.88 3.02
N MET A 178 7.07 -3.83 2.07
CA MET A 178 7.20 -5.24 2.42
C MET A 178 8.57 -5.56 3.04
N GLN A 179 9.63 -4.84 2.65
CA GLN A 179 10.97 -5.02 3.21
C GLN A 179 11.08 -4.46 4.64
N GLU A 180 10.44 -3.33 4.93
CA GLU A 180 10.56 -2.63 6.21
C GLU A 180 9.64 -3.20 7.28
N SER A 181 8.43 -3.63 6.91
CA SER A 181 7.39 -3.98 7.89
C SER A 181 6.58 -5.23 7.56
N ASN A 182 6.91 -5.93 6.47
CA ASN A 182 6.02 -6.93 5.85
C ASN A 182 4.61 -6.37 5.56
N GLY A 183 4.47 -5.04 5.49
CA GLY A 183 3.20 -4.34 5.33
C GLY A 183 2.33 -4.23 6.59
N CYS A 184 2.86 -4.45 7.79
CA CYS A 184 2.10 -4.24 9.02
C CYS A 184 1.86 -2.75 9.28
N VAL A 185 0.61 -2.29 9.21
CA VAL A 185 0.28 -0.87 9.47
C VAL A 185 0.57 -0.46 10.91
N ARG A 186 0.68 -1.44 11.82
CA ARG A 186 0.94 -1.26 13.26
C ARG A 186 2.35 -1.68 13.65
N VAL A 187 3.30 -1.67 12.71
CA VAL A 187 4.69 -2.05 13.00
C VAL A 187 5.28 -1.16 14.09
N HIS A 188 6.08 -1.76 14.97
CA HIS A 188 6.78 -1.02 16.00
C HIS A 188 7.74 0.01 15.38
N THR A 189 8.05 1.04 16.16
CA THR A 189 9.05 2.03 15.80
C THR A 189 10.42 1.51 16.22
N THR A 190 11.39 1.50 15.30
CA THR A 190 12.77 1.18 15.64
C THR A 190 13.50 2.42 16.15
N ASN A 191 14.44 2.25 17.08
CA ASN A 191 15.26 3.35 17.61
C ASN A 191 16.67 2.89 17.98
N ASN A 192 17.66 3.27 17.16
CA ASN A 192 19.08 3.09 17.43
C ASN A 192 19.83 4.44 17.31
N GLY A 193 19.28 5.49 17.94
CA GLY A 193 19.76 6.87 17.84
C GLY A 193 19.02 7.73 16.81
N VAL A 194 18.20 7.10 15.96
CA VAL A 194 17.20 7.73 15.09
C VAL A 194 15.90 6.96 15.27
N THR A 195 14.78 7.68 15.37
CA THR A 195 13.45 7.07 15.53
C THR A 195 12.84 6.82 14.15
N ASN A 196 12.50 5.59 13.83
CA ASN A 196 11.99 5.22 12.50
C ASN A 196 10.61 4.57 12.62
N PRO A 197 9.50 5.32 12.56
CA PRO A 197 8.17 4.77 12.72
C PRO A 197 7.54 4.29 11.40
N GLY A 198 6.43 3.57 11.55
CA GLY A 198 5.47 3.34 10.47
C GLY A 198 5.89 2.33 9.41
N LEU A 199 5.00 2.17 8.41
CA LEU A 199 5.08 1.13 7.36
C LEU A 199 6.41 1.07 6.62
N MET A 200 7.07 2.20 6.44
CA MET A 200 8.32 2.33 5.71
C MET A 200 9.52 2.68 6.62
N GLN A 201 9.34 2.61 7.94
CA GLN A 201 10.38 2.90 8.94
C GLN A 201 11.13 4.21 8.62
N ASP A 202 10.38 5.28 8.39
CA ASP A 202 10.93 6.51 7.82
C ASP A 202 11.66 7.39 8.86
N HIS A 203 12.69 8.11 8.43
CA HIS A 203 13.62 8.81 9.34
C HIS A 203 12.92 9.92 10.15
N ASN A 204 12.77 9.74 11.46
CA ASN A 204 12.08 10.64 12.38
C ASN A 204 10.69 11.06 11.89
N GLY A 205 9.94 10.10 11.34
CA GLY A 205 8.55 10.26 10.95
C GLY A 205 7.62 10.65 12.08
N SER A 206 6.47 11.23 11.73
CA SER A 206 5.42 11.59 12.69
C SER A 206 4.22 10.62 12.70
N PHE A 207 4.16 9.66 11.77
CA PHE A 207 3.00 8.78 11.61
C PHE A 207 3.31 7.35 12.08
N SER A 208 2.43 6.81 12.92
CA SER A 208 2.49 5.43 13.39
C SER A 208 1.11 4.97 13.84
N CYS A 209 0.73 3.74 13.53
CA CYS A 209 -0.46 3.09 14.11
C CYS A 209 -0.09 2.00 15.14
N TYR A 210 1.12 2.03 15.70
CA TYR A 210 1.48 1.08 16.76
C TYR A 210 0.49 1.16 17.93
N GLY A 211 -0.18 0.03 18.24
CA GLY A 211 -1.22 -0.03 19.27
C GLY A 211 -2.57 0.60 18.89
N VAL A 212 -2.75 1.05 17.65
CA VAL A 212 -3.98 1.69 17.15
C VAL A 212 -4.75 0.72 16.26
N ASN A 213 -6.02 0.44 16.59
CA ASN A 213 -6.87 -0.47 15.83
C ASN A 213 -8.34 0.01 15.80
N PRO A 214 -8.94 0.30 14.63
CA PRO A 214 -8.32 0.31 13.31
C PRO A 214 -7.31 1.45 13.15
N CYS A 215 -6.30 1.26 12.31
CA CYS A 215 -5.36 2.29 11.87
C CYS A 215 -6.11 3.30 10.97
N PRO A 216 -6.11 4.61 11.29
CA PRO A 216 -6.74 5.61 10.46
C PRO A 216 -6.12 5.68 9.06
N GLU A 217 -6.95 5.85 8.03
CA GLU A 217 -6.49 5.98 6.64
C GLU A 217 -5.45 7.09 6.45
N SER A 218 -5.66 8.22 7.13
CA SER A 218 -4.73 9.36 7.09
C SER A 218 -3.34 9.00 7.64
N TYR A 219 -3.26 8.06 8.57
CA TYR A 219 -1.99 7.58 9.12
C TYR A 219 -1.32 6.60 8.14
N ILE A 220 -2.08 5.73 7.47
CA ILE A 220 -1.57 4.86 6.39
C ILE A 220 -0.95 5.71 5.27
N ILE A 221 -1.68 6.74 4.80
CA ILE A 221 -1.18 7.70 3.81
C ILE A 221 0.07 8.41 4.34
N GLY A 222 0.03 8.89 5.59
CA GLY A 222 1.15 9.61 6.21
C GLY A 222 2.44 8.78 6.29
N MET A 223 2.35 7.51 6.70
CA MET A 223 3.51 6.60 6.78
C MET A 223 4.13 6.34 5.39
N ILE A 224 3.31 6.06 4.38
CA ILE A 224 3.81 5.81 3.02
C ILE A 224 4.39 7.10 2.41
N ARG A 225 3.75 8.24 2.67
CA ARG A 225 4.20 9.55 2.17
C ARG A 225 5.55 9.92 2.78
N SER A 226 5.72 9.70 4.08
CA SER A 226 6.96 10.04 4.78
C SER A 226 8.14 9.20 4.29
N GLY A 227 7.97 7.88 4.12
CA GLY A 227 9.02 7.04 3.52
C GLY A 227 9.29 7.33 2.04
N THR A 228 8.28 7.72 1.27
CA THR A 228 8.46 7.95 -0.18
C THR A 228 8.99 9.36 -0.49
N MET A 229 8.45 10.38 0.18
CA MET A 229 8.70 11.80 -0.10
C MET A 229 9.54 12.47 1.00
N GLY A 230 10.02 11.71 1.97
CA GLY A 230 10.87 12.20 3.05
C GLY A 230 10.11 12.90 4.17
N THR A 231 10.88 13.23 5.20
CA THR A 231 10.44 13.98 6.38
C THR A 231 11.22 15.29 6.48
N ALA A 232 10.97 16.06 7.54
CA ALA A 232 11.81 17.22 7.85
C ALA A 232 13.26 16.83 8.23
N HIS A 233 13.52 15.55 8.52
CA HIS A 233 14.77 15.06 9.09
C HIS A 233 15.56 14.15 8.14
N GLY A 234 14.93 13.60 7.11
CA GLY A 234 15.56 12.67 6.21
C GLY A 234 14.89 12.59 4.85
N GLU A 235 15.68 12.15 3.88
CA GLU A 235 15.21 11.90 2.52
C GLU A 235 14.30 10.68 2.46
N GLY A 236 13.29 10.75 1.60
CA GLY A 236 12.56 9.57 1.15
C GLY A 236 13.11 9.06 -0.18
N LEU A 237 12.46 8.04 -0.72
CA LEU A 237 12.80 7.45 -2.01
C LEU A 237 12.89 8.48 -3.14
N GLN A 238 12.01 9.48 -3.15
CA GLN A 238 11.96 10.52 -4.18
C GLN A 238 13.27 11.34 -4.22
N GLN A 239 13.72 11.85 -3.07
CA GLN A 239 14.94 12.66 -3.00
C GLN A 239 16.17 11.84 -3.36
N ILE A 240 16.25 10.60 -2.85
CA ILE A 240 17.33 9.68 -3.16
C ILE A 240 17.39 9.42 -4.68
N LEU A 241 16.25 9.08 -5.30
CA LEU A 241 16.18 8.86 -6.74
C LEU A 241 16.54 10.11 -7.54
N ASN A 242 16.25 11.31 -7.06
CA ASN A 242 16.61 12.53 -7.77
C ASN A 242 18.12 12.81 -7.80
N ARG A 243 18.85 12.44 -6.74
CA ARG A 243 20.29 12.73 -6.63
C ARG A 243 21.22 11.55 -6.94
N ILE A 244 20.72 10.31 -6.87
CA ILE A 244 21.57 9.12 -7.04
C ILE A 244 21.93 8.92 -8.52
N GLY A 245 23.21 8.64 -8.78
CA GLY A 245 23.68 8.26 -10.12
C GLY A 245 23.22 6.86 -10.54
N GLY A 246 23.34 6.55 -11.82
CA GLY A 246 22.85 5.32 -12.45
C GLY A 246 21.62 5.57 -13.33
N SER A 247 21.17 4.53 -14.03
CA SER A 247 20.04 4.60 -14.97
C SER A 247 19.14 3.37 -14.87
N GLY A 248 17.86 3.53 -15.21
CA GLY A 248 16.86 2.45 -15.18
C GLY A 248 16.85 1.70 -13.83
N ALA A 249 16.76 0.37 -13.89
CA ALA A 249 16.68 -0.50 -12.71
C ALA A 249 17.85 -0.31 -11.73
N GLN A 250 19.06 -0.06 -12.25
CA GLN A 250 20.23 0.18 -11.40
C GLN A 250 20.01 1.36 -10.45
N LYS A 251 19.37 2.43 -10.94
CA LYS A 251 19.06 3.62 -10.14
C LYS A 251 18.17 3.27 -8.94
N THR A 252 17.21 2.38 -9.14
CA THR A 252 16.30 1.88 -8.10
C THR A 252 17.03 1.04 -7.05
N TYR A 253 17.90 0.12 -7.46
CA TYR A 253 18.66 -0.70 -6.49
C TYR A 253 19.68 0.12 -5.69
N ARG A 254 20.29 1.11 -6.34
CA ARG A 254 21.16 2.09 -5.68
C ARG A 254 20.37 2.93 -4.67
N ALA A 255 19.16 3.36 -5.05
CA ALA A 255 18.28 4.07 -4.13
C ALA A 255 17.87 3.20 -2.93
N ALA A 256 17.53 1.92 -3.14
CA ALA A 256 17.25 0.98 -2.06
C ALA A 256 18.43 0.84 -1.09
N ARG A 257 19.66 0.72 -1.60
CA ARG A 257 20.87 0.68 -0.77
C ARG A 257 21.01 1.94 0.09
N VAL A 258 20.82 3.12 -0.51
CA VAL A 258 20.88 4.40 0.21
C VAL A 258 19.75 4.54 1.23
N TYR A 259 18.53 4.09 0.92
CA TYR A 259 17.41 4.12 1.87
C TYR A 259 17.74 3.31 3.13
N ASN A 260 18.39 2.14 2.98
CA ASN A 260 18.71 1.28 4.11
C ASN A 260 19.98 1.68 4.91
N SER A 261 21.03 2.18 4.27
CA SER A 261 22.31 2.51 4.96
C SER A 261 22.71 3.98 4.91
N GLY A 262 21.89 4.86 4.34
CA GLY A 262 22.20 6.28 4.12
C GLY A 262 23.24 6.55 3.02
N SER A 263 24.02 5.56 2.61
CA SER A 263 25.06 5.69 1.57
C SER A 263 25.42 4.35 0.93
N ILE A 264 26.06 4.43 -0.24
CA ILE A 264 26.69 3.28 -0.91
C ILE A 264 28.17 3.27 -0.52
N HIS A 265 28.70 2.09 -0.21
CA HIS A 265 30.12 1.91 0.11
C HIS A 265 31.03 2.37 -1.05
N SER A 266 32.27 2.75 -0.76
CA SER A 266 33.21 3.28 -1.76
C SER A 266 33.52 2.30 -2.90
N SER A 267 33.36 0.99 -2.68
CA SER A 267 33.47 -0.03 -3.73
C SER A 267 32.34 0.01 -4.77
N GLY A 268 31.23 0.70 -4.49
CA GLY A 268 30.02 0.70 -5.32
C GLY A 268 29.17 -0.56 -5.19
N ASP A 269 29.60 -1.55 -4.40
CA ASP A 269 28.90 -2.83 -4.21
C ASP A 269 27.68 -2.66 -3.29
N LEU A 270 26.49 -2.97 -3.81
CA LEU A 270 25.22 -2.85 -3.10
C LEU A 270 24.99 -3.98 -2.10
N SER A 271 25.75 -5.07 -2.18
CA SER A 271 25.73 -6.16 -1.18
C SER A 271 26.54 -5.82 0.08
N HIS A 272 27.39 -4.78 -0.01
CA HIS A 272 28.14 -4.31 1.15
C HIS A 272 27.16 -3.73 2.20
N PRO A 273 27.19 -4.21 3.46
CA PRO A 273 26.21 -3.82 4.47
C PRO A 273 26.30 -2.34 4.82
N ASN A 274 27.52 -1.78 4.82
CA ASN A 274 27.78 -0.38 5.17
C ASN A 274 27.11 0.02 6.50
N GLY A 275 27.19 -0.86 7.50
CA GLY A 275 26.56 -0.67 8.81
C GLY A 275 25.08 -1.08 8.90
N ALA A 276 24.47 -1.58 7.82
CA ALA A 276 23.06 -2.01 7.76
C ALA A 276 22.91 -3.42 7.13
N THR A 277 21.70 -3.78 6.70
CA THR A 277 21.39 -5.10 6.14
C THR A 277 22.01 -5.27 4.75
N GLY A 278 22.99 -6.17 4.60
CA GLY A 278 23.70 -6.40 3.32
C GLY A 278 22.80 -6.89 2.18
N SER A 279 21.77 -7.69 2.47
CA SER A 279 20.87 -8.22 1.44
C SER A 279 19.84 -7.21 0.93
N TYR A 280 19.70 -6.03 1.56
CA TYR A 280 18.55 -5.15 1.36
C TYR A 280 18.26 -4.84 -0.12
N ALA A 281 19.26 -4.40 -0.87
CA ALA A 281 19.08 -4.09 -2.29
C ALA A 281 18.74 -5.34 -3.12
N SER A 282 19.34 -6.50 -2.78
CA SER A 282 19.00 -7.78 -3.41
C SER A 282 17.55 -8.18 -3.13
N ASP A 283 17.08 -7.96 -1.90
CA ASP A 283 15.73 -8.32 -1.48
C ASP A 283 14.70 -7.47 -2.23
N ILE A 284 14.97 -6.17 -2.38
CA ILE A 284 14.18 -5.28 -3.25
C ILE A 284 14.18 -5.77 -4.70
N ALA A 285 15.34 -6.13 -5.26
CA ALA A 285 15.42 -6.63 -6.64
C ALA A 285 14.59 -7.90 -6.83
N ASN A 286 14.63 -8.84 -5.90
CA ASN A 286 13.80 -10.03 -5.95
C ASN A 286 12.31 -9.68 -5.81
N ARG A 287 11.91 -8.84 -4.83
CA ARG A 287 10.50 -8.42 -4.64
C ARG A 287 9.93 -7.77 -5.89
N LEU A 288 10.72 -6.98 -6.60
CA LEU A 288 10.33 -6.37 -7.88
C LEU A 288 10.08 -7.40 -9.00
N THR A 289 10.64 -8.60 -8.90
CA THR A 289 10.34 -9.73 -9.81
C THR A 289 9.13 -10.57 -9.37
N GLY A 290 8.42 -10.18 -8.30
CA GLY A 290 7.26 -10.89 -7.77
C GLY A 290 7.59 -11.88 -6.64
N CYS A 291 8.83 -11.90 -6.14
CA CYS A 291 9.19 -12.70 -4.98
C CYS A 291 8.49 -12.23 -3.71
N THR A 292 8.08 -13.18 -2.89
CA THR A 292 7.54 -12.94 -1.55
C THR A 292 8.27 -13.78 -0.52
N TYR A 293 8.33 -13.27 0.69
CA TYR A 293 8.99 -13.88 1.85
C TYR A 293 8.05 -13.74 3.04
N ASP A 294 7.91 -14.80 3.81
CA ASP A 294 7.05 -14.86 4.99
C ASP A 294 7.66 -14.09 6.17
#